data_AF-A0A1K1W1U4-F1
#
_entry.id   AF-A0A1K1W1U4-F1
#
_cell.length_a   1.000
_cell.length_b   1.000
_cell.length_c   1.000
_cell.angle_alpha   90.00
_cell.angle_beta   90.00
_cell.angle_gamma   90.00
#
_symmetry.space_group_name_H-M   'P 1'
#
loop_
_entity.id
_entity.type
_entity.pdbx_description
1 polymer ?
#
loop_
_entity_poly.entity_id
_entity_poly.type
_entity_poly.pdbx_seq_one_letter_code
_entity_poly.pdbx_strand_id
1 'polypeptide(L)'
;MWRPPDYYFNHQKGGHVAALKLHTESEYFFKIDIKRFFDSINKTRVTRNLKELFGYEIARAAASKSTVPMPNSLEKRFILPFGFIQSPIISALCLRKSHLGNLLHKIRENKRMKVSVYVDDIIVSSSKKHLKELTSIYFKSVYACEKSGFLLNNEKSQKPEAYVNSFNITTRKKSMTINESRMAEFRKTLHETKNKFVVDGVKNYVDSINDWQSSTL
;
A
#
# COMPACT_ATOMS: atom_id res chain seq x y z
N MET A 1 -3.51 17.94 14.56
CA MET A 1 -3.82 16.52 14.23
C MET A 1 -2.86 16.07 13.13
N TRP A 2 -2.20 14.93 13.26
CA TRP A 2 -1.28 14.42 12.22
C TRP A 2 -2.05 14.00 10.97
N ARG A 3 -1.52 14.31 9.79
CA ARG A 3 -2.08 13.91 8.50
C ARG A 3 -1.02 13.15 7.70
N PRO A 4 -1.37 12.00 7.07
CA PRO A 4 -0.47 11.32 6.16
C PRO A 4 -0.08 12.25 4.99
N PRO A 5 1.14 12.10 4.44
CA PRO A 5 1.52 12.79 3.22
C PRO A 5 0.60 12.48 2.03
N ASP A 6 0.61 13.35 1.02
CA ASP A 6 -0.21 13.27 -0.21
C ASP A 6 0.04 12.03 -1.08
N TYR A 7 1.08 11.26 -0.81
CA TYR A 7 1.37 10.00 -1.48
C TYR A 7 0.89 8.76 -0.72
N TYR A 8 0.23 8.93 0.44
CA TYR A 8 -0.46 7.86 1.18
C TYR A 8 -1.94 7.82 0.80
N PHE A 9 -2.32 6.86 -0.03
CA PHE A 9 -3.65 6.77 -0.64
C PHE A 9 -4.69 6.02 0.21
N ASN A 10 -4.26 5.35 1.28
CA ASN A 10 -5.16 4.64 2.21
C ASN A 10 -6.13 5.56 2.99
N HIS A 11 -5.93 6.88 2.91
CA HIS A 11 -6.81 7.90 3.50
C HIS A 11 -7.29 8.93 2.47
N GLN A 12 -7.13 8.66 1.18
CA GLN A 12 -7.50 9.58 0.10
C GLN A 12 -8.67 9.06 -0.72
N LYS A 13 -9.39 10.00 -1.36
CA LYS A 13 -10.45 9.67 -2.31
C LYS A 13 -9.85 8.88 -3.49
N GLY A 14 -10.53 7.80 -3.88
CA GLY A 14 -10.10 6.92 -4.97
C GLY A 14 -9.13 5.80 -4.56
N GLY A 15 -8.60 5.82 -3.33
CA GLY A 15 -7.90 4.68 -2.72
C GLY A 15 -6.79 4.08 -3.59
N HIS A 16 -6.80 2.75 -3.71
CA HIS A 16 -5.77 2.00 -4.45
C HIS A 16 -5.81 2.28 -5.96
N VAL A 17 -6.99 2.58 -6.53
CA VAL A 17 -7.09 2.94 -7.96
C VAL A 17 -6.41 4.27 -8.23
N ALA A 18 -6.61 5.27 -7.35
CA ALA A 18 -5.90 6.55 -7.46
C ALA A 18 -4.38 6.39 -7.27
N ALA A 19 -3.96 5.50 -6.36
CA ALA A 19 -2.54 5.16 -6.17
C ALA A 19 -1.90 4.65 -7.47
N LEU A 20 -2.58 3.74 -8.19
CA LEU A 20 -2.10 3.23 -9.48
C LEU A 20 -2.16 4.29 -10.59
N LYS A 21 -3.24 5.07 -10.67
CA LYS A 21 -3.41 6.14 -11.67
C LYS A 21 -2.28 7.17 -11.64
N LEU A 22 -1.70 7.44 -10.48
CA LEU A 22 -0.52 8.31 -10.36
C LEU A 22 0.61 7.91 -11.34
N HIS A 23 0.77 6.61 -11.57
CA HIS A 23 1.90 6.04 -12.30
C HIS A 23 1.66 5.80 -13.80
N THR A 24 0.46 6.07 -14.35
CA THR A 24 0.12 5.74 -15.75
C THR A 24 1.02 6.42 -16.79
N GLU A 25 1.58 7.59 -16.48
CA GLU A 25 2.55 8.26 -17.37
C GLU A 25 3.99 7.77 -17.22
N SER A 26 4.26 6.83 -16.32
CA SER A 26 5.58 6.22 -16.14
C SER A 26 5.80 5.02 -17.05
N GLU A 27 7.07 4.68 -17.27
CA GLU A 27 7.47 3.61 -18.18
C GLU A 27 8.03 2.41 -17.43
N TYR A 28 8.63 2.64 -16.26
CA TYR A 28 9.16 1.59 -15.40
C TYR A 28 8.72 1.78 -13.97
N PHE A 29 8.53 0.66 -13.27
CA PHE A 29 7.90 0.57 -11.97
C PHE A 29 8.62 -0.48 -11.14
N PHE A 30 8.72 -0.28 -9.84
CA PHE A 30 8.95 -1.38 -8.90
C PHE A 30 7.89 -1.35 -7.82
N LYS A 31 7.68 -2.50 -7.19
CA LYS A 31 6.75 -2.68 -6.08
C LYS A 31 7.45 -3.29 -4.88
N ILE A 32 7.17 -2.76 -3.70
CA ILE A 32 7.54 -3.33 -2.42
C ILE A 32 6.24 -3.67 -1.68
N ASP A 33 6.11 -4.93 -1.27
CA ASP A 33 5.02 -5.43 -0.42
C ASP A 33 5.61 -5.87 0.92
N ILE A 34 5.01 -5.45 2.04
CA ILE A 34 5.50 -5.76 3.38
C ILE A 34 4.71 -6.95 3.94
N LYS A 35 5.41 -8.08 4.14
CA LYS A 35 4.81 -9.31 4.68
C LYS A 35 4.26 -9.06 6.08
N ARG A 36 2.97 -9.35 6.26
CA ARG A 36 2.25 -9.23 7.55
C ARG A 36 2.47 -7.85 8.19
N PHE A 37 2.27 -6.79 7.40
CA PHE A 37 2.55 -5.41 7.78
C PHE A 37 1.98 -5.01 9.14
N PHE A 38 0.70 -5.28 9.39
CA PHE A 38 0.05 -4.99 10.67
C PHE A 38 0.71 -5.75 11.84
N ASP A 39 1.03 -7.02 11.65
CA ASP A 39 1.69 -7.86 12.66
C ASP A 39 3.13 -7.40 12.96
N SER A 40 3.79 -6.75 11.99
CA SER A 40 5.12 -6.17 12.17
C SER A 40 5.13 -4.92 13.06
N ILE A 41 3.95 -4.33 13.32
CA ILE A 41 3.80 -3.12 14.13
C ILE A 41 3.41 -3.51 15.56
N ASN A 42 4.38 -3.44 16.46
CA ASN A 42 4.18 -3.79 17.87
C ASN A 42 3.81 -2.59 18.75
N LYS A 43 3.35 -2.87 19.97
CA LYS A 43 2.95 -1.87 20.97
C LYS A 43 4.04 -0.83 21.26
N THR A 44 5.30 -1.24 21.32
CA THR A 44 6.43 -0.32 21.57
C THR A 44 6.62 0.66 20.40
N ARG A 45 6.54 0.18 19.15
CA ARG A 45 6.58 1.01 17.95
C ARG A 45 5.44 2.02 17.94
N VAL A 46 4.21 1.59 18.24
CA VAL A 46 3.05 2.49 18.35
C VAL A 46 3.27 3.55 19.43
N THR A 47 3.68 3.13 20.64
CA THR A 47 3.96 4.04 21.76
C THR A 47 4.99 5.10 21.38
N ARG A 48 6.13 4.69 20.79
CA ARG A 48 7.20 5.61 20.38
C ARG A 48 6.71 6.64 19.36
N ASN A 49 5.98 6.20 18.34
CA ASN A 49 5.54 7.09 17.26
C ASN A 49 4.45 8.07 17.72
N LEU A 50 3.59 7.67 18.65
CA LEU A 50 2.57 8.52 19.25
C LEU A 50 3.12 9.45 20.34
N LYS A 51 4.20 9.06 21.04
CA LYS A 51 4.81 9.85 22.13
C LYS A 51 5.16 11.26 21.69
N GLU A 52 5.72 11.43 20.49
CA GLU A 52 6.08 12.74 19.94
C GLU A 52 4.87 13.65 19.68
N LEU A 53 3.66 13.11 19.58
CA LEU A 53 2.44 13.86 19.30
C LEU A 53 1.62 14.15 20.56
N PHE A 54 1.65 13.25 21.54
CA PHE A 54 0.71 13.26 22.67
C PHE A 54 1.37 13.08 24.05
N GLY A 55 2.70 12.94 24.12
CA GLY A 55 3.39 12.56 25.35
C GLY A 55 3.31 11.07 25.65
N TYR A 56 4.11 10.60 26.62
CA TYR A 56 4.29 9.17 26.87
C TYR A 56 3.04 8.47 27.40
N GLU A 57 2.40 9.03 28.44
CA GLU A 57 1.25 8.39 29.10
C GLU A 57 0.09 8.16 28.13
N ILE A 58 -0.31 9.20 27.39
CA ILE A 58 -1.37 9.12 26.38
C ILE A 58 -0.99 8.13 25.27
N ALA A 59 0.25 8.20 24.78
CA ALA A 59 0.74 7.28 23.76
C ALA A 59 0.72 5.82 24.21
N ARG A 60 1.10 5.54 25.46
CA ARG A 60 1.14 4.18 26.02
C ARG A 60 -0.26 3.63 26.24
N ALA A 61 -1.19 4.45 26.73
CA ALA A 61 -2.59 4.09 26.86
C ALA A 61 -3.23 3.80 25.49
N ALA A 62 -3.01 4.68 24.51
CA ALA A 62 -3.50 4.51 23.14
C ALA A 62 -2.91 3.26 22.47
N ALA A 63 -1.60 3.00 22.62
CA ALA A 63 -0.96 1.80 22.09
C ALA A 63 -1.53 0.52 22.72
N SER A 64 -1.83 0.54 24.02
CA SER A 64 -2.42 -0.61 24.72
C SER A 64 -3.84 -0.90 24.24
N LYS A 65 -4.64 0.13 23.95
CA LYS A 65 -5.99 0.00 23.37
C LYS A 65 -5.99 -0.35 21.88
N SER A 66 -4.88 -0.14 21.18
CA SER A 66 -4.76 -0.34 19.73
C SER A 66 -4.00 -1.60 19.36
N THR A 67 -3.50 -2.37 20.33
CA THR A 67 -2.73 -3.59 20.05
C THR A 67 -3.29 -4.76 20.83
N VAL A 68 -3.17 -5.95 20.25
CA VAL A 68 -3.63 -7.21 20.84
C VAL A 68 -2.47 -8.20 20.94
N PRO A 69 -2.49 -9.16 21.86
CA PRO A 69 -1.56 -10.27 21.84
C PRO A 69 -1.64 -10.99 20.48
N MET A 70 -0.49 -11.35 19.93
CA MET A 70 -0.40 -12.12 18.70
C MET A 70 -1.05 -13.49 18.92
N PRO A 71 -2.10 -13.86 18.15
CA PRO A 71 -2.68 -15.19 18.25
C PRO A 71 -1.63 -16.27 17.97
N ASN A 72 -1.69 -17.37 18.73
CA ASN A 72 -0.84 -18.55 18.54
C ASN A 72 0.68 -18.28 18.60
N SER A 73 1.11 -17.22 19.30
CA SER A 73 2.53 -16.97 19.54
C SER A 73 2.96 -17.54 20.89
N LEU A 74 4.06 -18.31 20.89
CA LEU A 74 4.70 -18.80 22.12
C LEU A 74 5.26 -17.66 22.98
N GLU A 75 5.63 -16.54 22.34
CA GLU A 75 6.10 -15.34 23.01
C GLU A 75 4.94 -14.35 23.23
N LYS A 76 4.97 -13.63 24.36
CA LYS A 76 4.04 -12.52 24.62
C LYS A 76 4.36 -11.31 23.73
N ARG A 77 4.06 -11.42 22.44
CA ARG A 77 4.17 -10.34 21.45
C ARG A 77 2.82 -9.66 21.25
N PHE A 78 2.83 -8.33 21.15
CA PHE A 78 1.64 -7.54 20.78
C PHE A 78 1.76 -7.03 19.36
N ILE A 79 0.64 -6.99 18.65
CA ILE A 79 0.53 -6.53 17.25
C ILE A 79 -0.62 -5.52 17.09
N LEU A 80 -0.50 -4.67 16.08
CA LEU A 80 -1.59 -3.81 15.61
C LEU A 80 -2.52 -4.67 14.73
N PRO A 81 -3.83 -4.84 15.04
CA PRO A 81 -4.72 -5.69 14.24
C PRO A 81 -5.27 -4.95 13.01
N PHE A 82 -5.51 -5.66 11.90
CA PHE A 82 -6.05 -5.09 10.65
C PHE A 82 -7.50 -4.57 10.74
N GLY A 83 -8.30 -5.02 11.71
CA GLY A 83 -9.73 -4.69 11.81
C GLY A 83 -10.10 -3.50 12.70
N PHE A 84 -9.15 -2.90 13.42
CA PHE A 84 -9.46 -1.77 14.29
C PHE A 84 -9.52 -0.46 13.50
N ILE A 85 -10.51 0.38 13.79
CA ILE A 85 -10.77 1.65 13.09
C ILE A 85 -9.52 2.56 13.07
N GLN A 86 -8.75 2.57 14.16
CA GLN A 86 -7.54 3.37 14.29
C GLN A 86 -6.29 2.74 13.67
N SER A 87 -6.30 1.46 13.31
CA SER A 87 -5.12 0.76 12.81
C SER A 87 -4.57 1.35 11.52
N PRO A 88 -5.39 1.74 10.52
CA PRO A 88 -4.87 2.35 9.29
C PRO A 88 -4.07 3.64 9.53
N ILE A 89 -4.54 4.52 10.41
CA ILE A 89 -3.84 5.79 10.68
C ILE A 89 -2.58 5.57 11.52
N ILE A 90 -2.63 4.64 12.49
CA ILE A 90 -1.46 4.28 13.31
C ILE A 90 -0.40 3.58 12.46
N SER A 91 -0.79 2.69 11.55
CA SER A 91 0.15 1.96 10.71
C SER A 91 0.83 2.90 9.71
N ALA A 92 0.08 3.83 9.10
CA ALA A 92 0.62 4.88 8.25
C ALA A 92 1.63 5.76 9.00
N LEU A 93 1.32 6.18 10.23
CA LEU A 93 2.25 6.93 11.08
C LEU A 93 3.54 6.13 11.36
N CYS A 94 3.39 4.85 11.71
CA CYS A 94 4.52 3.97 12.00
C CYS A 94 5.41 3.76 10.78
N LEU A 95 4.81 3.59 9.59
CA LEU A 95 5.55 3.52 8.33
C LEU A 95 6.24 4.85 8.02
N ARG A 96 5.53 5.99 8.10
CA ARG A 96 6.10 7.31 7.80
C ARG A 96 7.30 7.66 8.67
N LYS A 97 7.28 7.28 9.95
CA LYS A 97 8.39 7.52 10.90
C LYS A 97 9.48 6.44 10.88
N SER A 98 9.35 5.43 10.03
CA SER A 98 10.38 4.40 9.86
C SER A 98 11.53 4.87 8.94
N HIS A 99 12.60 4.08 8.86
CA HIS A 99 13.70 4.34 7.92
C HIS A 99 13.21 4.28 6.46
N LEU A 100 12.32 3.33 6.15
CA LEU A 100 11.63 3.24 4.86
C LEU A 100 10.79 4.48 4.60
N GLY A 101 9.97 4.91 5.56
CA GLY A 101 9.15 6.12 5.43
C GLY A 101 9.95 7.38 5.11
N ASN A 102 11.14 7.53 5.72
CA ASN A 102 12.05 8.63 5.42
C ASN A 102 12.64 8.54 4.01
N LEU A 103 12.99 7.34 3.54
CA LEU A 103 13.41 7.14 2.15
C LEU A 103 12.27 7.47 1.17
N LEU A 104 11.05 6.99 1.42
CA LEU A 104 9.88 7.30 0.58
C LEU A 104 9.60 8.80 0.49
N HIS A 105 9.81 9.52 1.59
CA HIS A 105 9.68 10.98 1.59
C HIS A 105 10.72 11.64 0.67
N LYS A 106 11.98 11.20 0.73
CA LYS A 106 13.03 11.69 -0.18
C LYS A 106 12.76 11.33 -1.65
N ILE A 107 12.19 10.15 -1.91
CA ILE A 107 11.77 9.75 -3.26
C ILE A 107 10.66 10.69 -3.76
N ARG A 108 9.69 11.03 -2.91
CA ARG A 108 8.60 11.97 -3.25
C ARG A 108 9.10 13.37 -3.63
N GLU A 109 10.16 13.85 -2.98
CA GLU A 109 10.79 15.14 -3.27
C GLU A 109 11.54 15.13 -4.61
N ASN A 110 11.97 13.96 -5.07
CA ASN A 110 12.59 13.80 -6.37
C ASN A 110 11.54 13.86 -7.50
N LYS A 111 11.53 14.97 -8.25
CA LYS A 111 10.60 15.19 -9.38
C LYS A 111 10.69 14.16 -10.52
N ARG A 112 11.74 13.31 -10.54
CA ARG A 112 11.92 12.24 -11.53
C ARG A 112 11.21 10.95 -11.13
N MET A 113 10.77 10.85 -9.87
CA MET A 113 10.15 9.66 -9.32
C MET A 113 8.72 9.97 -8.91
N LYS A 114 7.84 8.99 -9.09
CA LYS A 114 6.51 8.99 -8.49
C LYS A 114 6.48 7.89 -7.45
N VAL A 115 5.87 8.16 -6.29
CA VAL A 115 5.69 7.18 -5.23
C VAL A 115 4.24 7.20 -4.78
N SER A 116 3.66 6.02 -4.58
CA SER A 116 2.39 5.84 -3.90
C SER A 116 2.52 4.78 -2.81
N VAL A 117 1.78 4.97 -1.72
CA VAL A 117 1.67 4.04 -0.61
C VAL A 117 0.19 3.77 -0.41
N TYR A 118 -0.21 2.51 -0.46
CA TYR A 118 -1.53 2.07 -0.07
C TYR A 118 -1.37 0.93 0.94
N VAL A 119 -1.44 1.31 2.22
CA VAL A 119 -1.17 0.39 3.34
C VAL A 119 0.26 -0.16 3.26
N ASP A 120 0.42 -1.43 2.92
CA ASP A 120 1.69 -2.17 2.81
C ASP A 120 2.23 -2.27 1.39
N ASP A 121 1.40 -1.94 0.40
CA ASP A 121 1.78 -1.86 -1.01
C ASP A 121 2.39 -0.49 -1.31
N ILE A 122 3.66 -0.51 -1.73
CA ILE A 122 4.43 0.68 -2.10
C ILE A 122 4.86 0.55 -3.56
N ILE A 123 4.50 1.52 -4.38
CA ILE A 123 4.86 1.55 -5.80
C ILE A 123 5.71 2.79 -6.05
N VAL A 124 6.80 2.60 -6.77
CA VAL A 124 7.64 3.69 -7.27
C VAL A 124 7.81 3.53 -8.77
N SER A 125 7.70 4.62 -9.51
CA SER A 125 7.84 4.59 -10.96
C SER A 125 8.60 5.78 -11.50
N SER A 126 9.11 5.63 -12.72
CA SER A 126 9.79 6.68 -13.47
C SER A 126 9.72 6.45 -14.98
N SER A 127 10.24 7.42 -15.74
CA SER A 127 10.50 7.29 -17.18
C SER A 127 11.73 6.42 -17.45
N LYS A 128 11.84 5.87 -18.67
CA LYS A 128 12.95 5.02 -19.12
C LYS A 128 14.33 5.65 -18.93
N LYS A 129 14.46 6.97 -19.15
CA LYS A 129 15.72 7.72 -18.96
C LYS A 129 16.28 7.66 -17.53
N HIS A 130 15.46 7.31 -16.54
CA HIS A 130 15.83 7.24 -15.12
C HIS A 130 15.81 5.81 -14.57
N LEU A 131 15.78 4.79 -15.43
CA LEU A 131 15.74 3.38 -15.01
C LEU A 131 16.89 3.00 -14.06
N LYS A 132 18.12 3.44 -14.34
CA LYS A 132 19.27 3.17 -13.45
C LYS A 132 19.07 3.73 -12.04
N GLU A 133 18.51 4.93 -11.94
CA GLU A 133 18.20 5.58 -10.67
C GLU A 133 17.07 4.85 -9.94
N LEU A 134 16.01 4.47 -10.67
CA LEU A 134 14.91 3.65 -10.16
C LEU A 134 15.40 2.32 -9.58
N THR A 135 16.33 1.64 -10.27
CA THR A 135 16.94 0.40 -9.80
C THR A 135 17.78 0.61 -8.53
N SER A 136 18.54 1.70 -8.45
CA SER A 136 19.26 2.05 -7.20
C SER A 136 18.28 2.30 -6.04
N ILE A 137 17.18 2.99 -6.31
CA ILE A 137 16.13 3.27 -5.32
C ILE A 137 15.43 1.98 -4.87
N TYR A 138 15.20 1.02 -5.76
CA TYR A 138 14.65 -0.29 -5.39
C TYR A 138 15.52 -0.98 -4.34
N PHE A 139 16.83 -1.13 -4.57
CA PHE A 139 17.72 -1.78 -3.60
C PHE A 139 17.82 -1.01 -2.28
N LYS A 140 17.84 0.33 -2.33
CA LYS A 140 17.74 1.17 -1.13
C LYS A 140 16.43 0.95 -0.38
N SER A 141 15.33 0.73 -1.09
CA SER A 141 14.01 0.47 -0.50
C SER A 141 13.95 -0.90 0.17
N VAL A 142 14.51 -1.93 -0.46
CA VAL A 142 14.66 -3.27 0.14
C VAL A 142 15.47 -3.21 1.43
N TYR A 143 16.64 -2.57 1.39
CA TYR A 143 17.46 -2.35 2.59
C TYR A 143 16.73 -1.55 3.67
N ALA A 144 15.99 -0.51 3.26
CA ALA A 144 15.23 0.33 4.17
C ALA A 144 14.05 -0.40 4.83
N CYS A 145 13.41 -1.35 4.15
CA CYS A 145 12.43 -2.26 4.75
C CYS A 145 13.06 -3.03 5.91
N GLU A 146 14.19 -3.68 5.67
CA GLU A 146 14.90 -4.47 6.68
C GLU A 146 15.32 -3.60 7.88
N LYS A 147 15.94 -2.44 7.62
CA LYS A 147 16.30 -1.48 8.69
C LYS A 147 15.10 -0.94 9.47
N SER A 148 13.91 -0.98 8.87
CA SER A 148 12.66 -0.61 9.53
C SER A 148 12.04 -1.76 10.33
N GLY A 149 12.67 -2.95 10.35
CA GLY A 149 12.10 -4.16 10.93
C GLY A 149 10.86 -4.66 10.18
N PHE A 150 10.75 -4.34 8.90
CA PHE A 150 9.72 -4.85 8.00
C PHE A 150 10.31 -5.98 7.16
N LEU A 151 9.53 -7.05 6.99
CA LEU A 151 9.92 -8.17 6.15
C LEU A 151 9.38 -7.96 4.74
N LEU A 152 10.26 -8.02 3.74
CA LEU A 152 9.86 -7.97 2.34
C LEU A 152 9.07 -9.23 1.97
N ASN A 153 7.97 -9.06 1.24
CA ASN A 153 7.26 -10.16 0.63
C ASN A 153 7.80 -10.40 -0.78
N ASN A 154 8.74 -11.34 -0.93
CA ASN A 154 9.42 -11.59 -2.20
C ASN A 154 8.48 -12.03 -3.33
N GLU A 155 7.37 -12.69 -3.00
CA GLU A 155 6.40 -13.18 -3.99
C GLU A 155 5.51 -12.05 -4.53
N LYS A 156 5.18 -11.07 -3.69
CA LYS A 156 4.31 -9.93 -4.05
C LYS A 156 5.06 -8.66 -4.41
N SER A 157 6.36 -8.61 -4.10
CA SER A 157 7.23 -7.51 -4.50
C SER A 157 7.72 -7.73 -5.92
N GLN A 158 8.01 -6.64 -6.61
CA GLN A 158 8.42 -6.67 -8.01
C GLN A 158 9.63 -5.76 -8.20
N LYS A 159 10.67 -6.30 -8.84
CA LYS A 159 11.83 -5.51 -9.28
C LYS A 159 11.42 -4.49 -10.36
N PRO A 160 12.29 -3.52 -10.69
CA PRO A 160 12.05 -2.57 -11.77
C PRO A 160 11.70 -3.26 -13.10
N GLU A 161 10.51 -2.99 -13.62
CA GLU A 161 9.97 -3.59 -14.84
C GLU A 161 9.03 -2.61 -15.57
N ALA A 162 8.65 -2.93 -16.81
CA ALA A 162 7.82 -2.04 -17.65
C ALA A 162 6.33 -1.99 -17.29
N TYR A 163 5.92 -2.82 -16.33
CA TYR A 163 4.58 -2.87 -15.76
C TYR A 163 4.68 -3.10 -14.25
N VAL A 164 3.57 -2.99 -13.53
CA VAL A 164 3.47 -3.41 -12.13
C VAL A 164 2.12 -4.08 -11.88
N ASN A 165 2.14 -5.19 -11.12
CA ASN A 165 0.94 -5.85 -10.66
C ASN A 165 0.61 -5.46 -9.22
N SER A 166 -0.56 -4.86 -8.99
CA SER A 166 -1.08 -4.62 -7.64
C SER A 166 -2.60 -4.58 -7.65
N PHE A 167 -3.23 -5.02 -6.55
CA PHE A 167 -4.70 -5.02 -6.41
C PHE A 167 -5.45 -5.73 -7.54
N ASN A 168 -4.87 -6.82 -8.07
CA ASN A 168 -5.38 -7.53 -9.26
C ASN A 168 -5.47 -6.64 -10.52
N ILE A 169 -4.64 -5.61 -10.61
CA ILE A 169 -4.54 -4.71 -11.75
C ILE A 169 -3.09 -4.71 -12.24
N THR A 170 -2.89 -4.94 -13.53
CA THR A 170 -1.64 -4.65 -14.24
C THR A 170 -1.64 -3.20 -14.68
N THR A 171 -0.68 -2.42 -14.22
CA THR A 171 -0.47 -1.03 -14.64
C THR A 171 0.80 -0.94 -15.49
N ARG A 172 0.71 -0.24 -16.63
CA ARG A 172 1.81 0.08 -17.54
C ARG A 172 1.61 1.49 -18.10
N LYS A 173 2.55 1.97 -18.91
CA LYS A 173 2.42 3.28 -19.56
C LYS A 173 1.07 3.39 -20.30
N LYS A 174 0.25 4.38 -19.95
CA LYS A 174 -1.08 4.69 -20.50
C LYS A 174 -2.13 3.56 -20.39
N SER A 175 -1.95 2.56 -19.53
CA SER A 175 -2.89 1.44 -19.44
C SER A 175 -2.94 0.85 -18.02
N MET A 176 -4.16 0.60 -17.56
CA MET A 176 -4.47 -0.18 -16.36
C MET A 176 -5.48 -1.24 -16.75
N THR A 177 -5.22 -2.50 -16.42
CA THR A 177 -6.05 -3.64 -16.81
C THR A 177 -6.24 -4.56 -15.62
N ILE A 178 -7.49 -4.93 -15.32
CA ILE A 178 -7.81 -5.92 -14.31
C ILE A 178 -7.35 -7.29 -14.80
N ASN A 179 -6.69 -8.04 -13.93
CA ASN A 179 -6.21 -9.38 -14.24
C ASN A 179 -7.36 -10.32 -14.62
N GLU A 180 -7.11 -11.25 -15.54
CA GLU A 180 -8.18 -12.09 -16.10
C GLU A 180 -8.86 -12.98 -15.05
N SER A 181 -8.12 -13.48 -14.06
CA SER A 181 -8.69 -14.23 -12.94
C SER A 181 -9.73 -13.41 -12.17
N ARG A 182 -9.45 -12.14 -11.91
CA ARG A 182 -10.36 -11.23 -11.22
C ARG A 182 -11.55 -10.84 -12.10
N MET A 183 -11.35 -10.68 -13.40
CA MET A 183 -12.44 -10.47 -14.36
C MET A 183 -13.39 -11.68 -14.40
N ALA A 184 -12.86 -12.91 -14.39
CA ALA A 184 -13.66 -14.12 -14.34
C ALA A 184 -14.50 -14.21 -13.05
N GLU A 185 -13.92 -13.85 -11.90
CA GLU A 185 -14.65 -13.74 -10.63
C GLU A 185 -15.80 -12.71 -10.71
N PHE A 186 -15.57 -11.56 -11.35
CA PHE A 186 -16.61 -10.55 -11.54
C PHE A 186 -17.74 -11.04 -12.44
N ARG A 187 -17.43 -11.65 -13.59
CA ARG A 187 -18.43 -12.24 -14.50
C ARG A 187 -19.28 -13.29 -13.78
N LYS A 188 -18.64 -14.19 -13.02
CA LYS A 188 -19.35 -15.19 -12.20
C LYS A 188 -20.29 -14.53 -11.19
N THR A 189 -19.79 -13.53 -10.46
CA THR A 189 -20.59 -12.78 -9.46
C THR A 189 -21.80 -12.12 -10.09
N LEU A 190 -21.65 -11.51 -11.27
CA LEU A 190 -22.74 -10.85 -12.00
C LEU A 190 -23.80 -11.84 -12.51
N HIS A 191 -23.39 -13.04 -12.91
CA HIS A 191 -24.31 -14.09 -13.33
C HIS A 191 -25.13 -14.65 -12.16
N GLU A 192 -24.52 -14.77 -10.98
CA GLU A 192 -25.15 -15.40 -9.80
C GLU A 192 -26.01 -14.43 -8.97
N THR A 193 -25.67 -13.14 -8.97
CA THR A 193 -26.34 -12.17 -8.10
C THR A 193 -27.65 -11.64 -8.68
N LYS A 194 -28.66 -11.49 -7.81
CA LYS A 194 -29.88 -10.71 -8.10
C LYS A 194 -29.84 -9.30 -7.51
N ASN A 195 -28.78 -8.97 -6.77
CA ASN A 195 -28.67 -7.71 -6.06
C ASN A 195 -28.10 -6.61 -6.97
N LYS A 196 -28.94 -5.62 -7.31
CA LYS A 196 -28.57 -4.48 -8.14
C LYS A 196 -27.37 -3.69 -7.60
N PHE A 197 -27.22 -3.55 -6.29
CA PHE A 197 -26.08 -2.85 -5.70
C PHE A 197 -24.74 -3.57 -5.95
N VAL A 198 -24.77 -4.91 -6.02
CA VAL A 198 -23.58 -5.70 -6.37
C VAL A 198 -23.23 -5.48 -7.84
N VAL A 199 -24.24 -5.51 -8.72
CA VAL A 199 -24.07 -5.25 -10.16
C VAL A 199 -23.47 -3.85 -10.39
N ASP A 200 -24.08 -2.82 -9.82
CA ASP A 200 -23.63 -1.45 -9.96
C ASP A 200 -22.22 -1.26 -9.37
N GLY A 201 -21.93 -1.89 -8.23
CA GLY A 201 -20.60 -1.84 -7.60
C GLY A 201 -19.49 -2.43 -8.46
N VAL A 202 -19.73 -3.60 -9.06
CA VAL A 202 -18.76 -4.25 -9.96
C VAL A 202 -18.55 -3.42 -11.23
N LYS A 203 -19.62 -2.98 -11.89
CA LYS A 203 -19.53 -2.16 -13.10
C LYS A 203 -18.77 -0.86 -12.86
N ASN A 204 -19.19 -0.09 -11.85
CA ASN A 204 -18.52 1.16 -11.47
C ASN A 204 -17.03 0.96 -11.14
N TYR A 205 -16.68 -0.18 -10.51
CA TYR A 205 -15.29 -0.50 -10.22
C TYR A 205 -14.47 -0.72 -11.50
N VAL A 206 -14.98 -1.52 -12.44
CA VAL A 206 -14.26 -1.80 -13.69
C VAL A 206 -14.19 -0.56 -14.58
N ASP A 207 -15.28 0.21 -14.69
CA ASP A 207 -15.31 1.52 -15.34
C ASP A 207 -14.22 2.45 -14.79
N SER A 208 -14.02 2.45 -13.47
CA SER A 208 -13.00 3.31 -12.85
C SER A 208 -11.56 2.97 -13.25
N ILE A 209 -11.33 1.77 -13.80
CA ILE A 209 -10.01 1.27 -14.20
C ILE A 209 -9.80 1.40 -15.71
N ASN A 210 -10.71 0.89 -16.53
CA ASN A 210 -10.74 1.14 -17.97
C ASN A 210 -12.12 0.79 -18.59
N ASP A 211 -12.49 1.58 -19.61
CA ASP A 211 -13.81 1.47 -20.26
C ASP A 211 -13.94 0.18 -21.11
N TRP A 212 -12.84 -0.30 -21.68
CA TRP A 212 -12.86 -1.47 -22.56
C TRP A 212 -13.28 -2.75 -21.81
N GLN A 213 -12.67 -3.07 -20.66
CA GLN A 213 -13.09 -4.23 -19.86
C GLN A 213 -14.53 -4.07 -19.35
N SER A 214 -14.96 -2.84 -19.07
CA SER A 214 -16.33 -2.56 -18.65
C SER A 214 -17.36 -2.84 -19.73
N SER A 215 -17.05 -2.52 -20.98
CA SER A 215 -17.93 -2.85 -22.12
C SER A 215 -18.06 -4.36 -22.39
N THR A 216 -17.20 -5.19 -21.78
CA THR A 216 -17.14 -6.65 -21.97
C THR A 216 -17.56 -7.47 -20.73
N LEU A 217 -18.15 -6.79 -19.74
CA LEU A 217 -18.62 -7.37 -18.48
C LEU A 217 -19.98 -8.04 -18.60
#